data_AF-A0AB34YP11-F1
#
_entry.id   AF-A0AB34YP11-F1
#
_cell.length_a   1.000
_cell.length_b   1.000
_cell.length_c   1.000
_cell.angle_alpha   90.00
_cell.angle_beta   90.00
_cell.angle_gamma   90.00
#
_symmetry.space_group_name_H-M   'P 1'
#
loop_
_entity.id
_entity.type
_entity.pdbx_description
1 polymer ?
#
loop_
_entity_poly.entity_id
_entity_poly.type
_entity_poly.pdbx_seq_one_letter_code
_entity_poly.pdbx_strand_id
1 'polypeptide(L)' 'MRAGFGLLRLSPQAFWSMTPRELNAALGPAAPVFDAPSRQSLETLMRTFPDR' A
#
# COMPACT_ATOMS: atom_id res chain seq x y z
N MET A 1 7.04 -3.50 -2.61
CA MET A 1 6.10 -2.37 -2.64
C MET A 1 6.40 -1.42 -3.79
N ARG A 2 5.74 -1.55 -4.94
CA ARG A 2 5.94 -0.62 -6.07
C ARG A 2 5.24 0.73 -5.87
N ALA A 3 4.11 0.74 -5.14
CA ALA A 3 3.33 1.95 -4.89
C ALA A 3 4.05 2.98 -4.02
N GLY A 4 4.65 2.57 -2.88
CA GLY A 4 5.37 3.50 -1.99
C GLY A 4 6.73 3.97 -2.52
N PHE A 5 7.57 3.04 -2.97
CA PHE A 5 8.96 3.36 -3.36
C PHE A 5 9.14 3.74 -4.83
N GLY A 6 8.20 3.36 -5.70
CA GLY A 6 8.23 3.71 -7.11
C GLY A 6 7.54 5.04 -7.42
N LEU A 7 6.32 5.23 -6.91
CA LEU A 7 5.50 6.40 -7.21
C LEU A 7 5.97 7.65 -6.45
N LEU A 8 6.24 7.50 -5.15
CA LEU A 8 6.64 8.62 -4.28
C LEU A 8 8.17 8.82 -4.22
N ARG A 9 8.95 7.85 -4.71
CA ARG A 9 10.43 7.84 -4.68
C ARG A 9 11.03 8.08 -3.29
N LEU A 10 10.27 7.74 -2.23
CA LEU A 10 10.71 7.87 -0.85
C LEU A 10 11.69 6.74 -0.49
N SER A 11 12.64 7.04 0.40
CA SER A 11 13.43 5.97 1.03
C SER A 11 12.52 5.11 1.92
N PRO A 12 12.86 3.82 2.15
CA PRO A 12 12.12 2.96 3.06
C PRO A 12 11.88 3.59 4.43
N GLN A 13 12.92 4.20 5.00
CA GLN A 13 12.83 4.86 6.29
C GLN A 13 11.83 6.02 6.28
N ALA A 14 11.91 6.90 5.26
CA ALA A 14 11.03 8.05 5.16
C ALA A 14 9.55 7.63 5.00
N PHE A 15 9.29 6.60 4.18
CA PHE A 15 7.94 6.07 3.99
C PHE A 15 7.36 5.50 5.28
N TRP A 16 8.15 4.70 6.02
CA TRP A 16 7.69 4.06 7.25
C TRP A 16 7.58 4.99 8.45
N SER A 17 8.19 6.17 8.41
CA SER A 17 8.03 7.20 9.46
C SER A 17 6.82 8.10 9.26
N MET A 18 6.12 8.02 8.12
CA MET A 18 4.98 8.90 7.83
C MET A 18 3.75 8.54 8.65
N THR A 19 3.03 9.57 9.06
CA THR A 19 1.67 9.41 9.61
C THR A 19 0.69 9.08 8.48
N PRO A 20 -0.47 8.46 8.79
CA PRO A 20 -1.52 8.22 7.80
C PRO A 20 -2.00 9.48 7.07
N ARG A 21 -1.99 10.64 7.75
CA ARG A 21 -2.36 11.94 7.16
C ARG A 21 -1.36 12.41 6.11
N GLU A 22 -0.07 12.29 6.41
CA GLU A 22 1.01 12.63 5.48
C GLU A 22 1.03 11.67 4.29
N LEU A 23 0.82 10.38 4.55
CA LEU A 23 0.74 9.38 3.49
C LEU A 23 -0.43 9.69 2.53
N ASN A 24 -1.61 10.02 3.07
CA ASN A 24 -2.75 10.43 2.28
C ASN A 24 -2.46 11.68 1.43
N ALA A 25 -1.76 12.67 1.99
CA ALA A 25 -1.37 13.86 1.25
C ALA A 25 -0.37 13.56 0.11
N ALA A 26 0.59 12.66 0.35
CA ALA A 26 1.60 12.28 -0.64
C ALA A 26 1.02 11.45 -1.80
N LEU A 27 0.00 10.62 -1.53
CA LEU A 27 -0.68 9.81 -2.55
C LEU A 27 -1.56 10.63 -3.51
N GLY A 28 -1.86 11.90 -3.17
CA GLY A 28 -2.70 12.76 -3.99
C GLY A 28 -4.20 12.47 -3.82
N PRO A 29 -5.07 12.98 -4.71
CA PRO A 29 -6.51 12.77 -4.60
C PRO A 29 -6.83 11.28 -4.50
N ALA A 30 -7.71 10.94 -3.55
CA ALA A 30 -8.09 9.56 -3.28
C ALA A 30 -8.48 8.87 -4.58
N ALA A 31 -7.76 7.79 -4.91
CA ALA A 31 -8.20 6.85 -5.93
C ALA A 31 -9.65 6.42 -5.60
N PRO A 32 -10.44 5.95 -6.60
CA PRO A 32 -11.77 5.43 -6.34
C PRO A 32 -11.74 4.54 -5.10
N VAL A 33 -12.71 4.72 -4.19
CA VAL A 33 -12.80 3.87 -2.99
C VAL A 33 -12.97 2.45 -3.50
N PHE A 34 -11.89 1.68 -3.49
CA PHE A 34 -11.95 0.25 -3.74
C PHE A 34 -12.44 -0.40 -2.46
N ASP A 35 -13.44 -1.27 -2.57
CA ASP A 35 -13.84 -2.09 -1.44
C ASP A 35 -12.62 -2.85 -0.91
N ALA A 36 -12.48 -2.89 0.41
CA ALA A 36 -11.45 -3.68 1.04
C ALA A 36 -11.57 -5.14 0.55
N PRO A 37 -10.46 -5.85 0.29
CA PRO A 37 -10.51 -7.23 -0.18
C PRO A 37 -11.28 -8.10 0.80
N SER A 38 -12.13 -8.98 0.27
CA SER A 38 -12.81 -9.99 1.08
C SER A 38 -11.79 -10.91 1.76
N ARG A 39 -12.20 -11.60 2.83
CA ARG A 39 -11.36 -12.61 3.49
C ARG A 39 -10.88 -13.68 2.49
N GLN A 40 -11.75 -14.13 1.60
CA GLN A 40 -11.41 -15.10 0.56
C GLN A 40 -10.36 -14.57 -0.43
N SER A 41 -10.48 -13.29 -0.81
CA SER A 41 -9.49 -12.63 -1.67
C SER A 41 -8.13 -12.55 -0.99
N LEU A 42 -8.08 -12.24 0.31
CA LEU A 42 -6.84 -12.23 1.08
C LEU A 42 -6.20 -13.61 1.17
N GLU A 43 -6.98 -14.65 1.48
CA GLU A 43 -6.47 -16.04 1.52
C GLU A 43 -5.89 -16.49 0.18
N THR A 44 -6.51 -16.08 -0.93
CA THR A 44 -6.03 -16.37 -2.29
C THR A 44 -4.68 -15.69 -2.55
N LEU A 45 -4.52 -14.43 -2.12
CA LEU A 45 -3.26 -13.70 -2.25
C LEU A 45 -2.13 -14.36 -1.44
N MET A 46 -2.38 -14.76 -0.20
CA MET A 46 -1.39 -15.43 0.65
C MET A 46 -0.91 -16.75 0.05
N ARG A 47 -1.80 -17.52 -0.59
CA ARG A 47 -1.43 -18.76 -1.29
C ARG A 47 -0.62 -18.48 -2.57
N THR A 48 -0.95 -17.41 -3.27
CA THR A 48 -0.31 -17.05 -4.55
C THR A 48 1.09 -16.48 -4.35
N PHE A 49 1.30 -15.70 -3.27
CA PHE A 49 2.55 -15.02 -2.96
C PHE A 49 3.04 -15.40 -1.56
N PRO A 50 3.60 -16.61 -1.38
CA PRO A 50 4.11 -17.06 -0.08
C PRO A 50 5.41 -16.32 0.30
N ASP A 51 5.58 -16.01 1.58
CA ASP A 51 6.71 -15.23 2.15
C ASP A 51 8.06 -15.97 2.20
N ARG A 52 8.38 -16.83 1.22
CA ARG A 52 9.66 -17.57 1.17
C ARG A 52 10.85 -16.70 0.82
#